data_AF-A0A8S1BRZ6-F1
#
_entry.id   AF-A0A8S1BRZ6-F1
#
_cell.length_a   1.000
_cell.length_b   1.000
_cell.length_c   1.000
_cell.angle_alpha   90.00
_cell.angle_beta   90.00
_cell.angle_gamma   90.00
#
_symmetry.space_group_name_H-M   'P 1'
#
loop_
_entity.id
_entity.type
_entity.pdbx_description
1 polymer ?
#
loop_
_entity_poly.entity_id
_entity_poly.type
_entity_poly.pdbx_seq_one_letter_code
_entity_poly.pdbx_strand_id
1 'polypeptide(L)'
;MEQRIQELEQEKLGKFLEIANVPTDTNEEAKNVVENLAATIKQPKDGIKITRRLHARKDLPAKILVELRDEVTQEKWLTEVKSLKPYVADVHPACKNIKYVVYVREAMTQLNKQLLWNAKQELKTKQNYKYVWFKKGYVKAKRDDNEKIYTIRSNEDIQALTTKKK
;
A
#
# COMPACT_ATOMS: atom_id res chain seq x y z
N MET A 1 10.97 23.74 2.59
CA MET A 1 11.53 22.99 3.74
C MET A 1 10.63 21.83 4.12
N GLU A 2 9.31 22.06 4.28
CA GLU A 2 8.32 21.03 4.64
C GLU A 2 8.27 19.84 3.66
N GLN A 3 8.26 20.09 2.35
CA GLN A 3 8.23 19.01 1.34
C GLN A 3 9.42 18.06 1.45
N ARG A 4 10.63 18.59 1.73
CA ARG A 4 11.83 17.77 1.89
C ARG A 4 11.75 16.88 3.13
N ILE A 5 11.14 17.38 4.21
CA ILE A 5 10.91 16.60 5.44
C ILE A 5 9.93 15.45 5.14
N GLN A 6 8.84 15.73 4.42
CA GLN A 6 7.86 14.72 4.04
C GLN A 6 8.46 13.61 3.17
N GLU A 7 9.35 13.96 2.24
CA GLU A 7 10.10 12.99 1.44
C GLU A 7 10.98 12.10 2.31
N LEU A 8 11.76 12.68 3.23
CA LEU A 8 12.61 11.92 4.15
C LEU A 8 11.81 11.00 5.08
N GLU A 9 10.63 11.43 5.54
CA GLU A 9 9.74 10.59 6.33
C GLU A 9 9.19 9.40 5.52
N GLN A 10 8.85 9.62 4.25
CA GLN A 10 8.38 8.57 3.38
C GLN A 10 9.49 7.61 2.95
N GLU A 11 10.71 8.10 2.74
CA GLU A 11 11.89 7.28 2.44
C GLU A 11 12.17 6.28 3.57
N LYS A 12 12.00 6.68 4.85
CA LYS A 12 12.10 5.76 6.00
C LYS A 12 11.12 4.59 5.92
N LEU A 13 10.03 4.71 5.16
CA LEU A 13 9.03 3.66 4.96
C LEU A 13 9.32 2.78 3.73
N GLY A 14 10.41 2.99 2.98
CA GLY A 14 10.70 2.24 1.75
C GLY A 14 10.76 0.72 1.94
N LYS A 15 11.12 0.26 3.13
CA LYS A 15 11.19 -1.16 3.51
C LYS A 15 9.92 -1.70 4.13
N PHE A 16 8.89 -0.87 4.26
CA PHE A 16 7.67 -1.19 4.99
C PHE A 16 6.52 -1.52 4.05
N LEU A 17 5.68 -2.47 4.48
CA LEU A 17 4.44 -2.87 3.83
C LEU A 17 3.28 -2.76 4.78
N GLU A 18 2.11 -2.42 4.24
CA GLU A 18 0.83 -2.54 4.93
C GLU A 18 0.05 -3.71 4.34
N ILE A 19 -0.32 -4.66 5.18
CA ILE A 19 -1.28 -5.72 4.89
C ILE A 19 -2.63 -5.28 5.42
N ALA A 20 -3.66 -5.39 4.60
CA ALA A 20 -5.02 -4.99 4.91
C ALA A 20 -6.00 -6.10 4.54
N ASN A 21 -7.23 -5.95 5.05
CA ASN A 21 -8.32 -6.89 4.80
C ASN A 21 -8.04 -8.29 5.35
N VAL A 22 -7.42 -8.35 6.53
CA VAL A 22 -7.28 -9.58 7.31
C VAL A 22 -8.07 -9.36 8.61
N PRO A 23 -9.07 -10.19 8.94
CA PRO A 23 -9.80 -10.11 10.21
C PRO A 23 -8.88 -10.16 11.42
N THR A 24 -9.34 -9.62 12.55
CA THR A 24 -8.66 -9.80 13.83
C THR A 24 -9.30 -10.97 14.55
N ASP A 25 -8.50 -11.91 15.03
CA ASP A 25 -8.93 -12.95 15.96
C ASP A 25 -8.29 -12.70 17.34
N THR A 26 -9.01 -13.05 18.41
CA THR A 26 -8.62 -12.90 19.81
C THR A 26 -7.28 -13.57 20.14
N ASN A 27 -6.93 -14.64 19.41
CA ASN A 27 -5.68 -15.38 19.53
C ASN A 27 -4.75 -15.20 18.32
N GLU A 28 -4.97 -14.16 17.49
CA GLU A 28 -4.13 -13.90 16.32
C GLU A 28 -2.80 -13.27 16.72
N GLU A 29 -1.70 -13.91 16.35
CA GLU A 29 -0.41 -13.24 16.26
C GLU A 29 -0.18 -12.70 14.84
N ALA A 30 -0.02 -11.38 14.71
CA ALA A 30 0.25 -10.73 13.43
C ALA A 30 1.47 -11.32 12.72
N LYS A 31 2.46 -11.81 13.48
CA LYS A 31 3.65 -12.49 12.95
C LYS A 31 3.27 -13.74 12.15
N ASN A 32 2.39 -14.59 12.68
CA ASN A 32 1.96 -15.83 12.02
C ASN A 32 1.25 -15.54 10.69
N VAL A 33 0.39 -14.51 10.64
CA VAL A 33 -0.25 -14.08 9.39
C VAL A 33 0.79 -13.65 8.35
N VAL A 34 1.81 -12.91 8.76
CA VAL A 34 2.87 -12.43 7.85
C VAL A 34 3.76 -13.57 7.38
N GLU A 35 4.09 -14.54 8.24
CA GLU A 35 4.86 -15.73 7.88
C GLU A 35 4.08 -16.65 6.94
N ASN A 36 2.79 -16.85 7.18
CA ASN A 36 1.93 -17.60 6.25
C ASN A 36 1.82 -16.89 4.91
N LEU A 37 1.66 -15.56 4.92
CA LEU A 37 1.68 -14.78 3.68
C LEU A 37 3.00 -14.99 2.94
N ALA A 38 4.15 -14.90 3.62
CA ALA A 38 5.47 -15.14 3.03
C ALA A 38 5.56 -16.52 2.37
N ALA A 39 5.06 -17.58 3.04
CA ALA A 39 5.01 -18.92 2.48
C ALA A 39 4.12 -19.00 1.23
N THR A 40 2.92 -18.41 1.29
CA THR A 40 1.98 -18.36 0.16
C THR A 40 2.58 -17.67 -1.06
N ILE A 41 3.34 -16.58 -0.84
CA ILE A 41 4.03 -15.86 -1.92
C ILE A 41 5.46 -16.36 -2.20
N LYS A 42 5.84 -17.49 -1.60
CA LYS A 42 7.15 -18.14 -1.76
C LYS A 42 8.34 -17.20 -1.49
N GLN A 43 8.20 -16.31 -0.51
CA GLN A 43 9.26 -15.41 -0.06
C GLN A 43 9.87 -15.88 1.26
N PRO A 44 11.18 -15.65 1.49
CA PRO A 44 11.85 -16.08 2.70
C PRO A 44 11.37 -15.28 3.93
N LYS A 45 11.09 -16.01 5.03
CA LYS A 45 10.71 -15.40 6.30
C LYS A 45 11.84 -14.57 6.95
N ASP A 46 13.09 -14.89 6.67
CA ASP A 46 14.27 -14.20 7.22
C ASP A 46 14.40 -12.73 6.77
N GLY A 47 13.62 -12.34 5.76
CA GLY A 47 13.47 -10.96 5.32
C GLY A 47 12.60 -10.11 6.25
N ILE A 48 11.77 -10.73 7.10
CA ILE A 48 10.85 -10.06 8.01
C ILE A 48 11.61 -9.61 9.27
N LYS A 49 11.49 -8.33 9.62
CA LYS A 49 12.15 -7.74 10.80
C LYS A 49 11.17 -7.45 11.92
N ILE A 50 10.12 -6.70 11.61
CA ILE A 50 9.11 -6.28 12.59
C ILE A 50 7.73 -6.52 12.01
N THR A 51 6.84 -7.07 12.81
CA THR A 51 5.43 -7.25 12.47
C THR A 51 4.59 -6.69 13.60
N ARG A 52 3.70 -5.74 13.30
CA ARG A 52 2.77 -5.20 14.29
C ARG A 52 1.40 -4.95 13.70
N ARG A 53 0.36 -5.31 14.45
CA ARG A 53 -1.01 -4.91 14.16
C ARG A 53 -1.19 -3.44 14.53
N LEU A 54 -1.75 -2.65 13.63
CA LEU A 54 -2.10 -1.25 13.88
C LEU A 54 -3.48 -1.16 14.53
N HIS A 55 -3.79 -0.02 15.14
CA HIS A 55 -5.13 0.22 15.67
C HIS A 55 -6.19 0.17 14.55
N ALA A 56 -7.29 -0.53 14.82
CA ALA A 56 -8.43 -0.56 13.91
C ALA A 56 -9.07 0.83 13.81
N ARG A 57 -9.58 1.15 12.62
CA ARG A 57 -10.54 2.24 12.48
C ARG A 57 -11.94 1.66 12.64
N LYS A 58 -12.92 2.50 13.00
CA LYS A 58 -14.32 2.10 13.08
C LYS A 58 -14.72 1.39 11.78
N ASP A 59 -15.34 0.22 11.92
CA ASP A 59 -15.90 -0.60 10.83
C ASP A 59 -14.91 -1.25 9.85
N LEU A 60 -13.60 -1.19 10.08
CA LEU A 60 -12.60 -1.85 9.23
C LEU A 60 -11.58 -2.67 10.03
N PRO A 61 -11.19 -3.87 9.55
CA PRO A 61 -10.12 -4.63 10.19
C PRO A 61 -8.82 -3.82 10.30
N ALA A 62 -8.16 -3.99 11.44
CA ALA A 62 -6.83 -3.44 11.68
C ALA A 62 -5.84 -3.90 10.60
N LYS A 63 -4.98 -2.98 10.18
CA LYS A 63 -3.91 -3.29 9.22
C LYS A 63 -2.72 -3.89 9.97
N ILE A 64 -1.93 -4.73 9.31
CA ILE A 64 -0.62 -5.16 9.81
C ILE A 64 0.46 -4.33 9.11
N LEU A 65 1.35 -3.73 9.88
CA LEU A 65 2.57 -3.12 9.37
C LEU A 65 3.70 -4.13 9.47
N VAL A 66 4.44 -4.29 8.37
CA VAL A 66 5.59 -5.18 8.27
C VAL A 66 6.80 -4.36 7.87
N GLU A 67 7.89 -4.48 8.63
CA GLU A 67 9.21 -4.03 8.23
C GLU A 67 10.01 -5.18 7.63
N LEU A 68 10.54 -4.98 6.44
CA LEU A 68 11.41 -5.92 5.76
C LEU A 68 12.88 -5.45 5.84
N ARG A 69 13.80 -6.38 5.55
CA ARG A 69 15.25 -6.15 5.57
C ARG A 69 15.68 -4.97 4.68
N ASP A 70 15.10 -4.89 3.48
CA ASP A 70 15.47 -3.94 2.44
C ASP A 70 14.32 -3.71 1.45
N GLU A 71 14.47 -2.67 0.63
CA GLU A 71 13.48 -2.27 -0.38
C GLU A 71 13.37 -3.29 -1.52
N VAL A 72 14.44 -4.04 -1.79
CA VAL A 72 14.44 -5.08 -2.83
C VAL A 72 13.51 -6.23 -2.44
N THR A 73 13.58 -6.66 -1.18
CA THR A 73 12.68 -7.67 -0.61
C THR A 73 11.24 -7.15 -0.62
N GLN A 74 11.05 -5.88 -0.31
CA GLN A 74 9.75 -5.22 -0.34
C GLN A 74 9.11 -5.20 -1.75
N GLU A 75 9.88 -4.85 -2.78
CA GLU A 75 9.40 -4.81 -4.16
C GLU A 75 9.07 -6.23 -4.68
N LYS A 76 9.86 -7.23 -4.28
CA LYS A 76 9.57 -8.65 -4.57
C LYS A 76 8.24 -9.07 -3.95
N TRP A 77 8.01 -8.79 -2.66
CA TRP A 77 6.75 -9.11 -2.00
C TRP A 77 5.54 -8.50 -2.71
N LEU A 78 5.61 -7.21 -3.07
CA LEU A 78 4.53 -6.54 -3.80
C LEU A 78 4.26 -7.15 -5.18
N THR A 79 5.33 -7.56 -5.87
CA THR A 79 5.23 -8.20 -7.18
C THR A 79 4.55 -9.56 -7.08
N GLU A 80 5.00 -10.40 -6.14
CA GLU A 80 4.45 -11.75 -5.97
C GLU A 80 3.01 -11.72 -5.45
N VAL A 81 2.68 -10.85 -4.50
CA VAL A 81 1.29 -10.68 -4.04
C VAL A 81 0.37 -10.28 -5.19
N LYS A 82 0.82 -9.36 -6.05
CA LYS A 82 0.02 -8.92 -7.20
C LYS A 82 -0.19 -10.04 -8.22
N SER A 83 0.80 -10.90 -8.38
CA SER A 83 0.76 -12.07 -9.27
C SER A 83 -0.18 -13.15 -8.73
N LEU A 84 0.02 -13.55 -7.47
CA LEU A 84 -0.65 -14.70 -6.85
C LEU A 84 -2.03 -14.37 -6.27
N LYS A 85 -2.27 -13.10 -5.87
CA LYS A 85 -3.52 -12.63 -5.27
C LYS A 85 -4.00 -13.52 -4.10
N PRO A 86 -3.20 -13.65 -3.03
CA PRO A 86 -3.50 -14.54 -1.91
C PRO A 86 -4.84 -14.19 -1.26
N TYR A 87 -5.60 -15.21 -0.90
CA TYR A 87 -6.84 -15.10 -0.13
C TYR A 87 -6.54 -15.06 1.36
N VAL A 88 -7.51 -14.53 2.13
CA VAL A 88 -7.39 -14.51 3.59
C VAL A 88 -7.30 -15.92 4.17
N ALA A 89 -8.01 -16.89 3.60
CA ALA A 89 -7.92 -18.29 4.00
C ALA A 89 -6.49 -18.87 3.86
N ASP A 90 -5.67 -18.35 2.94
CA ASP A 90 -4.30 -18.82 2.72
C ASP A 90 -3.34 -18.33 3.80
N VAL A 91 -3.67 -17.22 4.48
CA VAL A 91 -2.77 -16.56 5.43
C VAL A 91 -3.26 -16.62 6.88
N HIS A 92 -4.56 -16.82 7.08
CA HIS A 92 -5.19 -16.85 8.39
C HIS A 92 -6.02 -18.14 8.57
N PRO A 93 -5.47 -19.16 9.25
CA PRO A 93 -6.10 -20.48 9.38
C PRO A 93 -7.48 -20.50 10.04
N ALA A 94 -7.82 -19.50 10.87
CA ALA A 94 -9.14 -19.36 11.48
C ALA A 94 -10.21 -18.90 10.46
N CYS A 95 -9.80 -18.39 9.31
CA CYS A 95 -10.64 -17.76 8.30
C CYS A 95 -10.86 -18.64 7.06
N LYS A 96 -10.91 -19.98 7.19
CA LYS A 96 -10.98 -20.92 6.05
C LYS A 96 -12.15 -20.68 5.09
N ASN A 97 -13.25 -20.12 5.59
CA ASN A 97 -14.46 -19.84 4.78
C ASN A 97 -14.41 -18.47 4.08
N ILE A 98 -13.37 -17.68 4.31
CA ILE A 98 -13.25 -16.32 3.76
C ILE A 98 -12.58 -16.35 2.39
N LYS A 99 -13.32 -15.90 1.38
CA LYS A 99 -12.90 -15.91 -0.03
C LYS A 99 -12.50 -14.55 -0.59
N TYR A 100 -12.25 -13.55 0.25
CA TYR A 100 -11.71 -12.28 -0.22
C TYR A 100 -10.17 -12.24 -0.14
N VAL A 101 -9.58 -11.44 -1.01
CA VAL A 101 -8.13 -11.30 -1.15
C VAL A 101 -7.52 -10.48 -0.02
N VAL A 102 -6.27 -10.80 0.31
CA VAL A 102 -5.39 -9.98 1.14
C VAL A 102 -4.85 -8.83 0.29
N TYR A 103 -4.91 -7.61 0.82
CA TYR A 103 -4.33 -6.46 0.14
C TYR A 103 -3.00 -6.06 0.76
N VAL A 104 -1.94 -6.14 -0.02
CA VAL A 104 -0.60 -5.69 0.37
C VAL A 104 -0.22 -4.46 -0.45
N ARG A 105 0.33 -3.44 0.21
CA ARG A 105 0.78 -2.20 -0.44
C ARG A 105 2.00 -1.62 0.28
N GLU A 106 2.68 -0.69 -0.39
CA GLU A 106 3.69 0.16 0.24
C GLU A 106 3.10 0.89 1.45
N ALA A 107 3.88 0.99 2.53
CA ALA A 107 3.51 1.83 3.65
C ALA A 107 3.60 3.31 3.27
N MET A 108 2.63 4.10 3.74
CA MET A 108 2.52 5.52 3.45
C MET A 108 2.44 6.33 4.72
N THR A 109 3.08 7.50 4.72
CA THR A 109 2.81 8.55 5.70
C THR A 109 1.34 8.97 5.65
N GLN A 110 0.85 9.56 6.73
CA GLN A 110 -0.54 10.04 6.77
C GLN A 110 -0.79 11.12 5.70
N LEU A 111 0.20 11.95 5.42
CA LEU A 111 0.15 12.96 4.37
C LEU A 111 0.02 12.33 2.98
N ASN A 112 0.83 11.33 2.65
CA ASN A 112 0.73 10.64 1.35
C ASN A 112 -0.57 9.85 1.19
N LYS A 113 -1.13 9.30 2.29
CA LYS A 113 -2.47 8.71 2.27
C LYS A 113 -3.53 9.73 1.89
N GLN A 114 -3.47 10.94 2.48
CA GLN A 114 -4.39 12.02 2.16
C GLN A 114 -4.20 12.50 0.72
N LEU A 115 -2.96 12.69 0.29
CA LEU A 115 -2.64 13.12 -1.07
C LEU A 115 -3.12 12.12 -2.12
N LEU A 116 -2.91 10.82 -1.89
CA LEU A 116 -3.42 9.77 -2.77
C LEU A 116 -4.95 9.79 -2.86
N TRP A 117 -5.64 10.01 -1.74
CA TRP A 117 -7.10 10.11 -1.73
C TRP A 117 -7.56 11.35 -2.51
N ASN A 118 -7.00 12.52 -2.23
CA ASN A 118 -7.29 13.77 -2.96
C ASN A 118 -7.05 13.60 -4.46
N ALA A 119 -5.91 13.05 -4.86
CA ALA A 119 -5.57 12.83 -6.27
C ALA A 119 -6.55 11.88 -6.96
N LYS A 120 -7.04 10.84 -6.26
CA LYS A 120 -8.08 9.96 -6.82
C LYS A 120 -9.40 10.70 -7.01
N GLN A 121 -9.82 11.51 -6.05
CA GLN A 121 -11.08 12.26 -6.18
C GLN A 121 -11.00 13.29 -7.30
N GLU A 122 -9.94 14.09 -7.36
CA GLU A 122 -9.84 15.15 -8.36
C GLU A 122 -9.49 14.58 -9.74
N LEU A 123 -8.41 13.82 -9.87
CA LEU A 123 -7.90 13.44 -11.19
C LEU A 123 -8.67 12.27 -11.79
N LYS A 124 -8.88 11.19 -11.00
CA LYS A 124 -9.52 9.98 -11.51
C LYS A 124 -11.03 10.16 -11.65
N THR A 125 -11.69 10.66 -10.60
CA THR A 125 -13.16 10.80 -10.61
C THR A 125 -13.65 11.99 -11.42
N LYS A 126 -13.01 13.17 -11.31
CA LYS A 126 -13.51 14.40 -11.96
C LYS A 126 -12.84 14.76 -13.28
N GLN A 127 -11.56 14.39 -13.48
CA GLN A 127 -10.80 14.75 -14.68
C GLN A 127 -10.51 13.57 -15.62
N ASN A 128 -11.16 12.42 -15.42
CA ASN A 128 -11.06 11.22 -16.25
C ASN A 128 -9.61 10.69 -16.42
N TYR A 129 -8.75 10.84 -15.41
CA TYR A 129 -7.47 10.14 -15.43
C TYR A 129 -7.70 8.64 -15.24
N LYS A 130 -7.23 7.84 -16.20
CA LYS A 130 -7.36 6.38 -16.15
C LYS A 130 -6.67 5.77 -14.92
N TYR A 131 -5.52 6.31 -14.54
CA TYR A 131 -4.71 5.77 -13.45
C TYR A 131 -4.30 6.83 -12.42
N VAL A 132 -4.53 6.51 -11.15
CA VAL A 132 -3.95 7.22 -9.99
C VAL A 132 -3.56 6.17 -8.94
N TRP A 133 -2.27 6.08 -8.61
CA TRP A 133 -1.73 5.04 -7.75
C TRP A 133 -0.53 5.56 -6.93
N PHE A 134 -0.09 4.77 -5.96
CA PHE A 134 1.12 5.03 -5.19
C PHE A 134 2.21 4.05 -5.63
N LYS A 135 3.42 4.54 -5.91
CA LYS A 135 4.56 3.70 -6.26
C LYS A 135 5.89 4.38 -5.93
N LYS A 136 6.81 3.62 -5.31
CA LYS A 136 8.15 4.08 -4.92
C LYS A 136 8.10 5.36 -4.10
N GLY A 137 7.25 5.39 -3.08
CA GLY A 137 7.13 6.54 -2.18
C GLY A 137 6.34 7.74 -2.73
N TYR A 138 5.85 7.70 -3.96
CA TYR A 138 5.13 8.84 -4.56
C TYR A 138 3.73 8.48 -5.07
N VAL A 139 2.84 9.46 -4.99
CA VAL A 139 1.57 9.43 -5.73
C VAL A 139 1.88 9.71 -7.21
N LYS A 140 1.30 8.89 -8.08
CA LYS A 140 1.45 8.98 -9.53
C LYS A 140 0.10 9.02 -10.21
N ALA A 141 0.03 9.74 -11.32
CA ALA A 141 -1.16 9.82 -12.15
C ALA A 141 -0.81 9.72 -13.63
N LYS A 142 -1.69 9.12 -14.41
CA LYS A 142 -1.56 8.98 -15.87
C LYS A 142 -2.94 9.07 -16.49
N ARG A 143 -3.11 9.95 -17.48
CA ARG A 143 -4.43 10.24 -18.04
C ARG A 143 -4.93 9.09 -18.90
N ASP A 144 -4.08 8.54 -19.75
CA ASP A 144 -4.37 7.37 -20.58
C ASP A 144 -3.09 6.56 -20.87
N ASP A 145 -3.19 5.45 -21.60
CA ASP A 145 -2.09 4.51 -21.87
C ASP A 145 -0.93 5.14 -22.64
N ASN A 146 -1.22 6.14 -23.49
CA ASN A 146 -0.23 6.80 -24.35
C ASN A 146 0.30 8.12 -23.77
N GLU A 147 -0.19 8.53 -22.60
CA GLU A 147 0.25 9.78 -21.97
C GLU A 147 1.39 9.57 -20.97
N LYS A 148 2.11 10.65 -20.65
CA LYS A 148 3.18 10.61 -19.64
C LYS A 148 2.62 10.40 -18.23
N ILE A 149 3.47 9.86 -17.35
CA ILE A 149 3.18 9.71 -15.94
C ILE A 149 3.57 10.99 -15.20
N TYR A 150 2.66 11.53 -14.41
CA TYR A 150 2.89 12.64 -13.49
C TYR A 150 3.21 12.12 -12.09
N THR A 151 4.19 12.71 -11.43
CA THR A 151 4.47 12.49 -10.01
C THR A 151 3.86 13.65 -9.23
N ILE A 152 2.97 13.35 -8.30
CA ILE A 152 2.22 14.31 -7.49
C ILE A 152 2.86 14.33 -6.11
N ARG A 153 3.42 15.49 -5.75
CA ARG A 153 4.10 15.71 -4.47
C ARG A 153 3.28 16.57 -3.52
N SER A 154 2.29 17.29 -4.02
CA SER A 154 1.44 18.16 -3.21
C SER A 154 0.05 18.37 -3.83
N ASN A 155 -0.84 19.08 -3.14
CA ASN A 155 -2.16 19.41 -3.67
C ASN A 155 -2.08 20.44 -4.81
N GLU A 156 -1.06 21.29 -4.82
CA GLU A 156 -0.80 22.25 -5.90
C GLU A 156 -0.51 21.52 -7.22
N ASP A 157 0.20 20.38 -7.18
CA ASP A 157 0.39 19.55 -8.36
C ASP A 157 -0.96 19.02 -8.90
N ILE A 158 -1.89 18.64 -8.02
CA ILE A 158 -3.24 18.22 -8.42
C ILE A 158 -3.95 19.38 -9.12
N GLN A 159 -3.95 20.57 -8.52
CA GLN A 159 -4.59 21.77 -9.09
C GLN A 159 -3.98 22.15 -10.44
N ALA A 160 -2.66 22.10 -10.58
CA ALA A 160 -1.99 22.38 -11.84
C ALA A 160 -2.39 21.41 -12.96
N LEU A 161 -2.71 20.15 -12.60
CA LEU A 161 -3.19 19.13 -13.55
C LEU A 161 -4.68 19.25 -13.86
N THR A 162 -5.50 19.85 -12.98
CA THR A 162 -6.92 20.12 -13.25
C THR A 162 -7.14 21.38 -14.09
N THR A 163 -6.28 22.38 -13.94
CA THR A 163 -6.42 23.69 -14.62
C THR A 163 -5.91 23.67 -16.06
N LYS A 164 -5.07 22.69 -16.43
CA LYS A 164 -4.65 22.45 -17.82
C LYS A 164 -5.80 21.86 -18.66
N LYS A 165 -6.86 22.64 -18.88
CA LYS A 165 -7.78 22.44 -20.00
C LYS A 165 -7.03 22.83 -21.28
N LYS A 166 -6.76 21.85 -22.13
CA LYS A 166 -6.60 22.06 -23.57
C LYS A 166 -7.88 21.56 -24.23
#